data_AF-A0A953FIN1-F1
#
_entry.id   AF-A0A953FIN1-F1
#
_cell.length_a   1.000
_cell.length_b   1.000
_cell.length_c   1.000
_cell.angle_alpha   90.00
_cell.angle_beta   90.00
_cell.angle_gamma   90.00
#
_symmetry.space_group_name_H-M   'P 1'
#
loop_
_entity.id
_entity.type
_entity.pdbx_description
1 polymer ?
#
loop_
_entity_poly.entity_id
_entity_poly.type
_entity_poly.pdbx_seq_one_letter_code
_entity_poly.pdbx_strand_id
1 'polypeptide(L)'
;MKPHLIGTVGLELAELAHILTTRSPIALDPDAVAAVRRSHAYLRDRLKNSDAPIYGVNTGFGSLADTRIDKKDLAQLQKNLVMSHACGSGDPVPELIVRAMLVLKVQNMAFGHSAVAPATVQRLIDMYNADMLPVVYERGSLGASGDLAPLAHLSLPLLGLGEVIVAGKRMSAGQALKKFGWAPLELGPKEGLALLNGTQFMNAYAALLVLKATRLADLADRIAAMSLDAYDGRTEPFHASVHAVRPHPGQAVVAGHLRELLQGSGIATRAKKHVQDPYSFRCIPQVHGASRDAIAYVERVVERELEAVTDNPTVFDDEDLIVSAGNFHGQPLALALDFLAIAVAELGSISERRTYKLIGGQRGLPAYLVAKPGINSGFMIPQYTAASLVSANKQRCMPNSVDTIDSSNGQEDHVSMGAAAALKTWAVVQDVERILAIELLNAAQALDFRRPAKSSPAVERMHALLREHVAFVENDVVMHDHMEEVLRFVRGSII
;
A
#
# COMPACT_ATOMS: atom_id res chain seq x y z
N MET A 1 -14.04 -1.38 -23.44
CA MET A 1 -12.60 -1.53 -23.14
C MET A 1 -12.30 -3.02 -23.18
N LYS A 2 -11.17 -3.46 -23.75
CA LYS A 2 -10.79 -4.89 -23.73
C LYS A 2 -10.47 -5.29 -22.29
N PRO A 3 -10.95 -6.43 -21.77
CA PRO A 3 -10.64 -6.84 -20.42
C PRO A 3 -9.18 -7.27 -20.28
N HIS A 4 -8.61 -7.03 -19.10
CA HIS A 4 -7.37 -7.68 -18.67
C HIS A 4 -7.67 -9.13 -18.30
N LEU A 5 -6.85 -10.07 -18.76
CA LEU A 5 -7.07 -11.50 -18.53
C LEU A 5 -6.28 -11.95 -17.31
N ILE A 6 -6.98 -12.45 -16.29
CA ILE A 6 -6.39 -13.06 -15.10
C ILE A 6 -6.12 -14.53 -15.40
N GLY A 7 -4.85 -14.92 -15.42
CA GLY A 7 -4.40 -16.26 -15.77
C GLY A 7 -4.04 -17.13 -14.55
N THR A 8 -3.30 -18.21 -14.82
CA THR A 8 -2.73 -19.10 -13.80
C THR A 8 -1.33 -18.67 -13.34
N VAL A 9 -0.88 -17.49 -13.76
CA VAL A 9 0.36 -16.84 -13.33
C VAL A 9 -0.02 -15.57 -12.59
N GLY A 10 0.71 -15.25 -11.51
CA GLY A 10 0.44 -14.05 -10.72
C GLY A 10 0.61 -12.77 -11.52
N LEU A 11 -0.19 -11.76 -11.22
CA LEU A 11 -0.03 -10.43 -11.80
C LEU A 11 1.31 -9.82 -11.37
N GLU A 12 1.97 -9.14 -12.29
CA GLU A 12 3.04 -8.21 -11.93
C GLU A 12 2.45 -6.99 -11.20
N LEU A 13 3.24 -6.35 -10.34
CA LEU A 13 2.82 -5.12 -9.64
C LEU A 13 2.37 -4.02 -10.61
N ALA A 14 3.02 -3.90 -11.76
CA ALA A 14 2.68 -2.93 -12.80
C ALA A 14 1.31 -3.22 -13.45
N GLU A 15 0.96 -4.50 -13.62
CA GLU A 15 -0.33 -4.91 -14.17
C GLU A 15 -1.46 -4.62 -13.19
N LEU A 16 -1.27 -4.96 -11.91
CA LEU A 16 -2.22 -4.61 -10.85
C LEU A 16 -2.42 -3.09 -10.78
N ALA A 17 -1.34 -2.31 -10.81
CA ALA A 17 -1.42 -0.85 -10.84
C ALA A 17 -2.22 -0.35 -12.06
N HIS A 18 -1.95 -0.91 -13.24
CA HIS A 18 -2.66 -0.56 -14.46
C HIS A 18 -4.16 -0.86 -14.39
N ILE A 19 -4.53 -2.06 -13.92
CA ILE A 19 -5.92 -2.49 -13.71
C ILE A 19 -6.65 -1.51 -12.79
N LEU A 20 -6.03 -1.13 -11.67
CA LEU A 20 -6.62 -0.24 -10.67
C LEU A 20 -6.75 1.20 -11.16
N THR A 21 -5.71 1.75 -11.79
CA THR A 21 -5.70 3.14 -12.27
C THR A 21 -6.64 3.35 -13.45
N THR A 22 -6.66 2.42 -14.41
CA THR A 22 -7.53 2.52 -15.60
C THR A 22 -8.95 2.03 -15.34
N ARG A 23 -9.18 1.32 -14.23
CA ARG A 23 -10.40 0.56 -13.95
C ARG A 23 -10.75 -0.37 -15.11
N SER A 24 -9.72 -0.98 -15.69
CA SER A 24 -9.89 -1.93 -16.80
C SER A 24 -10.73 -3.11 -16.33
N PRO A 25 -11.76 -3.54 -17.08
CA PRO A 25 -12.51 -4.72 -16.71
C PRO A 25 -11.58 -5.94 -16.68
N ILE A 26 -11.87 -6.91 -15.81
CA ILE A 26 -11.13 -8.17 -15.71
C ILE A 26 -11.99 -9.34 -16.21
N ALA A 27 -11.35 -10.37 -16.72
CA ALA A 27 -11.95 -11.67 -17.03
C ALA A 27 -10.92 -12.77 -16.79
N LEU A 28 -11.37 -14.02 -16.62
CA LEU A 28 -10.43 -15.15 -16.59
C LEU A 28 -9.92 -15.48 -17.99
N ASP A 29 -8.64 -15.81 -18.08
CA ASP A 29 -8.08 -16.48 -19.25
C ASP A 29 -8.66 -17.90 -19.41
N PRO A 30 -8.79 -18.45 -20.64
CA PRO A 30 -9.26 -19.82 -20.85
C PRO A 30 -8.58 -20.90 -20.01
N ASP A 31 -7.27 -20.79 -19.76
CA ASP A 31 -6.54 -21.77 -18.95
C ASP A 31 -6.91 -21.67 -17.47
N ALA A 32 -7.12 -20.45 -16.95
CA ALA A 32 -7.63 -20.23 -15.60
C ALA A 32 -9.07 -20.75 -15.45
N VAL A 33 -9.93 -20.54 -16.46
CA VAL A 33 -11.28 -21.13 -16.48
C VAL A 33 -11.21 -22.66 -16.39
N ALA A 34 -10.31 -23.29 -17.13
CA ALA A 34 -10.11 -24.72 -17.10
C ALA A 34 -9.60 -25.18 -15.73
N ALA A 35 -8.60 -24.50 -15.15
CA ALA A 35 -8.03 -24.82 -13.84
C ALA A 35 -9.08 -24.78 -12.71
N VAL A 36 -9.86 -23.69 -12.64
CA VAL A 36 -10.95 -23.55 -11.65
C VAL A 36 -11.97 -24.69 -11.79
N ARG A 37 -12.39 -25.00 -13.02
CA ARG A 37 -13.37 -26.06 -13.28
C ARG A 37 -12.85 -27.44 -12.89
N ARG A 38 -11.60 -27.77 -13.21
CA ARG A 38 -10.98 -29.06 -12.86
C ARG A 38 -10.89 -29.23 -11.34
N SER A 39 -10.34 -28.24 -10.64
CA SER A 39 -10.20 -28.23 -9.18
C SER A 39 -11.53 -28.41 -8.46
N HIS A 40 -12.56 -27.69 -8.94
CA HIS A 40 -13.91 -27.81 -8.40
C HIS A 40 -14.53 -29.20 -8.65
N ALA A 41 -14.39 -29.73 -9.87
CA ALA A 41 -14.89 -31.05 -10.22
C ALA A 41 -14.22 -32.14 -9.38
N TYR A 42 -12.90 -32.04 -9.22
CA TYR A 42 -12.10 -32.94 -8.38
C TYR A 42 -12.64 -33.03 -6.95
N LEU A 43 -12.83 -31.89 -6.27
CA LEU A 43 -13.37 -31.88 -4.91
C LEU A 43 -14.78 -32.50 -4.85
N ARG A 44 -15.65 -32.17 -5.82
CA ARG A 44 -17.00 -32.72 -5.87
C ARG A 44 -17.00 -34.24 -6.04
N ASP A 45 -16.10 -34.78 -6.85
CA ASP A 45 -16.01 -36.22 -7.09
C ASP A 45 -15.41 -36.94 -5.88
N ARG A 46 -14.42 -36.35 -5.20
CA ARG A 46 -13.91 -36.86 -3.92
C ARG A 46 -15.01 -36.97 -2.86
N LEU A 47 -15.87 -35.97 -2.72
CA LEU A 47 -16.98 -35.97 -1.75
C LEU A 47 -18.11 -36.96 -2.07
N LYS A 48 -18.23 -37.38 -3.34
CA LYS A 48 -19.16 -38.45 -3.73
C LYS A 48 -18.60 -39.83 -3.38
N ASN A 49 -17.29 -40.01 -3.58
CA ASN A 49 -16.64 -41.31 -3.53
C ASN A 49 -15.98 -41.62 -2.18
N SER A 50 -15.85 -40.63 -1.30
CA SER A 50 -15.24 -40.77 0.02
C SER A 50 -15.98 -39.92 1.06
N ASP A 51 -16.01 -40.46 2.26
CA ASP A 51 -16.57 -39.85 3.46
C ASP A 51 -15.47 -39.41 4.44
N ALA A 52 -14.19 -39.52 4.02
CA ALA A 52 -13.04 -39.10 4.80
C ALA A 52 -13.14 -37.60 5.18
N PRO A 53 -12.69 -37.22 6.39
CA PRO A 53 -12.72 -35.83 6.82
C PRO A 53 -11.75 -34.98 5.99
N ILE A 54 -12.23 -33.83 5.54
CA ILE A 54 -11.48 -32.80 4.82
C ILE A 54 -11.80 -31.46 5.49
N TYR A 55 -10.77 -30.81 6.02
CA TYR A 55 -10.87 -29.56 6.79
C TYR A 55 -11.70 -28.50 6.06
N GLY A 56 -12.74 -27.98 6.73
CA GLY A 56 -13.60 -26.91 6.22
C GLY A 56 -14.46 -27.26 5.01
N VAL A 57 -14.42 -28.53 4.57
CA VAL A 57 -15.26 -29.07 3.49
C VAL A 57 -16.39 -29.90 4.05
N ASN A 58 -16.08 -30.90 4.89
CA ASN A 58 -17.06 -31.73 5.61
C ASN A 58 -16.73 -31.83 7.12
N THR A 59 -15.89 -30.93 7.62
CA THR A 59 -15.66 -30.71 9.04
C THR A 59 -15.84 -29.23 9.41
N GLY A 60 -15.82 -28.91 10.71
CA GLY A 60 -15.85 -27.54 11.23
C GLY A 60 -14.54 -26.75 11.00
N PHE A 61 -14.43 -25.59 11.63
CA PHE A 61 -13.31 -24.64 11.47
C PHE A 61 -12.66 -24.30 12.82
N GLY A 62 -11.39 -23.90 12.82
CA GLY A 62 -10.66 -23.55 14.04
C GLY A 62 -10.66 -24.70 15.05
N SER A 63 -11.05 -24.43 16.30
CA SER A 63 -11.17 -25.46 17.35
C SER A 63 -12.20 -26.56 17.08
N LEU A 64 -13.05 -26.40 16.06
CA LEU A 64 -14.05 -27.39 15.63
C LEU A 64 -13.57 -28.22 14.43
N ALA A 65 -12.27 -28.17 14.07
CA ALA A 65 -11.70 -28.86 12.90
C ALA A 65 -11.99 -30.38 12.87
N ASP A 66 -12.13 -31.02 14.04
CA ASP A 66 -12.40 -32.46 14.19
C ASP A 66 -13.91 -32.81 14.18
N THR A 67 -14.79 -31.82 14.09
CA THR A 67 -16.26 -32.05 14.11
C THR A 67 -16.76 -32.31 12.69
N ARG A 68 -17.25 -33.53 12.42
CA ARG A 68 -17.82 -33.91 11.11
C ARG A 68 -19.18 -33.24 10.87
N ILE A 69 -19.43 -32.85 9.62
CA ILE A 69 -20.66 -32.19 9.17
C ILE A 69 -21.37 -33.04 8.11
N ASP A 70 -22.69 -33.17 8.24
CA ASP A 70 -23.52 -33.91 7.30
C ASP A 70 -23.59 -33.21 5.93
N LYS A 71 -23.69 -33.98 4.85
CA LYS A 71 -23.74 -33.47 3.46
C LYS A 71 -24.87 -32.45 3.23
N LYS A 72 -26.01 -32.61 3.93
CA LYS A 72 -27.17 -31.70 3.85
C LYS A 72 -26.91 -30.32 4.48
N ASP A 73 -25.96 -30.23 5.41
CA ASP A 73 -25.69 -29.01 6.18
C ASP A 73 -24.50 -28.21 5.62
N LEU A 74 -23.81 -28.74 4.60
CA LEU A 74 -22.59 -28.12 4.05
C LEU A 74 -22.83 -26.72 3.47
N ALA A 75 -23.91 -26.51 2.72
CA ALA A 75 -24.21 -25.19 2.17
C ALA A 75 -24.51 -24.16 3.29
N GLN A 76 -25.26 -24.60 4.31
CA GLN A 76 -25.57 -23.77 5.48
C GLN A 76 -24.30 -23.45 6.29
N LEU A 77 -23.39 -24.41 6.43
CA LEU A 77 -22.09 -24.23 7.09
C LEU A 77 -21.30 -23.10 6.42
N GLN A 78 -21.16 -23.11 5.09
CA GLN A 78 -20.40 -22.09 4.37
C GLN A 78 -21.05 -20.70 4.48
N LYS A 79 -22.39 -20.63 4.39
CA LYS A 79 -23.14 -19.38 4.63
C LYS A 79 -22.89 -18.85 6.04
N ASN A 80 -23.00 -19.72 7.05
CA ASN A 80 -22.78 -19.36 8.44
C ASN A 80 -21.35 -18.89 8.69
N LEU A 81 -20.35 -19.51 8.06
CA LEU A 81 -18.96 -19.11 8.16
C LEU A 81 -18.78 -17.65 7.70
N VAL A 82 -19.24 -17.31 6.49
CA VAL A 82 -19.13 -15.94 5.97
C VAL A 82 -19.82 -14.94 6.89
N MET A 83 -21.00 -15.29 7.42
CA MET A 83 -21.75 -14.42 8.33
C MET A 83 -21.05 -14.22 9.68
N SER A 84 -20.59 -15.30 10.32
CA SER A 84 -20.01 -15.24 11.67
C SER A 84 -18.61 -14.63 11.69
N HIS A 85 -17.90 -14.65 10.57
CA HIS A 85 -16.55 -14.10 10.46
C HIS A 85 -16.53 -12.64 10.03
N ALA A 86 -17.66 -12.07 9.58
CA ALA A 86 -17.79 -10.66 9.20
C ALA A 86 -17.84 -9.72 10.43
N CYS A 87 -16.81 -9.80 11.27
CA CYS A 87 -16.67 -9.10 12.56
C CYS A 87 -15.69 -7.91 12.50
N GLY A 88 -15.40 -7.42 11.29
CA GLY A 88 -14.56 -6.23 11.10
C GLY A 88 -15.13 -4.97 11.76
N SER A 89 -14.24 -4.05 12.19
CA SER A 89 -14.56 -2.82 12.91
C SER A 89 -13.64 -1.65 12.52
N GLY A 90 -13.94 -0.44 12.99
CA GLY A 90 -13.23 0.78 12.64
C GLY A 90 -13.78 1.46 11.38
N ASP A 91 -12.96 2.27 10.73
CA ASP A 91 -13.37 3.01 9.54
C ASP A 91 -13.47 2.07 8.32
N PRO A 92 -14.30 2.42 7.32
CA PRO A 92 -14.30 1.76 6.03
C PRO A 92 -12.95 1.92 5.33
N VAL A 93 -12.44 0.81 4.82
CA VAL A 93 -11.22 0.72 4.03
C VAL A 93 -11.38 1.51 2.73
N PRO A 94 -10.33 2.18 2.22
CA PRO A 94 -10.41 2.92 0.96
C PRO A 94 -10.89 2.06 -0.20
N GLU A 95 -11.77 2.60 -1.06
CA GLU A 95 -12.33 1.90 -2.22
C GLU A 95 -11.26 1.28 -3.14
N LEU A 96 -10.12 1.97 -3.29
CA LEU A 96 -8.99 1.48 -4.09
C LEU A 96 -8.41 0.17 -3.53
N ILE A 97 -8.34 0.03 -2.20
CA ILE A 97 -7.89 -1.21 -1.55
C ILE A 97 -8.93 -2.31 -1.76
N VAL A 98 -10.22 -2.01 -1.61
CA VAL A 98 -11.30 -2.99 -1.85
C VAL A 98 -11.28 -3.51 -3.29
N ARG A 99 -11.03 -2.64 -4.28
CA ARG A 99 -10.82 -3.07 -5.68
C ARG A 99 -9.64 -4.02 -5.81
N ALA A 100 -8.50 -3.69 -5.20
CA ALA A 100 -7.33 -4.56 -5.21
C ALA A 100 -7.62 -5.91 -4.55
N MET A 101 -8.35 -5.93 -3.43
CA MET A 101 -8.78 -7.17 -2.77
C MET A 101 -9.63 -8.05 -3.69
N LEU A 102 -10.57 -7.47 -4.45
CA LEU A 102 -11.38 -8.23 -5.42
C LEU A 102 -10.50 -8.85 -6.51
N VAL A 103 -9.60 -8.07 -7.12
CA VAL A 103 -8.68 -8.56 -8.17
C VAL A 103 -7.81 -9.69 -7.63
N LEU A 104 -7.19 -9.49 -6.47
CA LEU A 104 -6.29 -10.48 -5.87
C LEU A 104 -7.03 -11.74 -5.40
N LYS A 105 -8.28 -11.62 -4.94
CA LYS A 105 -9.11 -12.79 -4.59
C LYS A 105 -9.48 -13.58 -5.83
N VAL A 106 -9.85 -12.92 -6.93
CA VAL A 106 -10.08 -13.58 -8.23
C VAL A 106 -8.82 -14.29 -8.70
N GLN A 107 -7.66 -13.65 -8.66
CA GLN A 107 -6.37 -14.23 -9.04
C GLN A 107 -6.00 -15.47 -8.23
N ASN A 108 -6.13 -15.40 -6.90
CA ASN A 108 -5.82 -16.53 -6.03
C ASN A 108 -6.68 -17.77 -6.36
N MET A 109 -7.95 -17.54 -6.72
CA MET A 109 -8.85 -18.61 -7.19
C MET A 109 -8.51 -19.08 -8.61
N ALA A 110 -8.06 -18.18 -9.49
CA ALA A 110 -7.70 -18.46 -10.89
C ALA A 110 -6.55 -19.45 -11.02
N PHE A 111 -5.67 -19.54 -10.02
CA PHE A 111 -4.62 -20.57 -9.95
C PHE A 111 -5.17 -22.00 -9.90
N GLY A 112 -6.44 -22.21 -9.53
CA GLY A 112 -7.07 -23.53 -9.60
C GLY A 112 -6.73 -24.46 -8.44
N HIS A 113 -6.32 -23.94 -7.29
CA HIS A 113 -6.02 -24.75 -6.11
C HIS A 113 -7.06 -24.61 -4.98
N SER A 114 -8.08 -23.79 -5.18
CA SER A 114 -9.11 -23.47 -4.17
C SER A 114 -10.37 -24.33 -4.23
N ALA A 115 -10.58 -25.08 -5.32
CA ALA A 115 -11.79 -25.88 -5.59
C ALA A 115 -13.15 -25.14 -5.47
N VAL A 116 -13.14 -23.83 -5.71
CA VAL A 116 -14.34 -22.97 -5.71
C VAL A 116 -15.21 -23.19 -6.94
N ALA A 117 -16.52 -22.93 -6.84
CA ALA A 117 -17.38 -23.02 -8.00
C ALA A 117 -17.05 -21.89 -9.00
N PRO A 118 -17.06 -22.18 -10.33
CA PRO A 118 -16.82 -21.15 -11.34
C PRO A 118 -17.76 -19.94 -11.24
N ALA A 119 -19.00 -20.14 -10.79
CA ALA A 119 -19.98 -19.08 -10.61
C ALA A 119 -19.58 -18.07 -9.51
N THR A 120 -18.89 -18.52 -8.47
CA THR A 120 -18.39 -17.68 -7.38
C THR A 120 -17.28 -16.75 -7.88
N VAL A 121 -16.31 -17.30 -8.63
CA VAL A 121 -15.24 -16.50 -9.25
C VAL A 121 -15.82 -15.49 -10.24
N GLN A 122 -16.79 -15.92 -11.06
CA GLN A 122 -17.46 -15.03 -12.00
C GLN A 122 -18.18 -13.89 -11.29
N ARG A 123 -18.86 -14.13 -10.16
CA ARG A 123 -19.56 -13.06 -9.43
C ARG A 123 -18.59 -12.03 -8.83
N LEU A 124 -17.42 -12.45 -8.36
CA LEU A 124 -16.39 -11.50 -7.90
C LEU A 124 -15.89 -10.62 -9.05
N ILE A 125 -15.70 -11.20 -10.23
CA ILE A 125 -15.36 -10.47 -11.47
C ILE A 125 -16.49 -9.50 -11.82
N ASP A 126 -17.75 -9.94 -11.78
CA ASP A 126 -18.91 -9.10 -12.09
C ASP A 126 -19.00 -7.91 -11.11
N MET A 127 -18.77 -8.13 -9.81
CA MET A 127 -18.75 -7.07 -8.79
C MET A 127 -17.64 -6.05 -9.06
N TYR A 128 -16.42 -6.49 -9.38
CA TYR A 128 -15.33 -5.60 -9.75
C TYR A 128 -15.68 -4.79 -11.02
N ASN A 129 -16.13 -5.47 -12.08
CA ASN A 129 -16.44 -4.85 -13.37
C ASN A 129 -17.63 -3.87 -13.31
N ALA A 130 -18.59 -4.13 -12.43
CA ALA A 130 -19.74 -3.27 -12.20
C ALA A 130 -19.49 -2.13 -11.21
N ASP A 131 -18.27 -2.02 -10.67
CA ASP A 131 -17.92 -1.09 -9.61
C ASP A 131 -18.85 -1.20 -8.38
N MET A 132 -19.16 -2.44 -7.99
CA MET A 132 -19.93 -2.79 -6.80
C MET A 132 -18.96 -3.21 -5.70
N LEU A 133 -18.51 -2.25 -4.90
CA LEU A 133 -17.44 -2.46 -3.93
C LEU A 133 -18.02 -2.81 -2.55
N PRO A 134 -17.69 -3.96 -1.96
CA PRO A 134 -18.04 -4.27 -0.57
C PRO A 134 -17.53 -3.21 0.43
N VAL A 135 -18.33 -2.91 1.45
CA VAL A 135 -17.85 -2.12 2.59
C VAL A 135 -17.04 -3.04 3.49
N VAL A 136 -15.72 -2.87 3.48
CA VAL A 136 -14.75 -3.61 4.31
C VAL A 136 -14.21 -2.67 5.39
N TYR A 137 -13.90 -3.20 6.57
CA TYR A 137 -13.45 -2.42 7.72
C TYR A 137 -11.98 -2.69 8.05
N GLU A 138 -11.29 -1.69 8.62
CA GLU A 138 -9.85 -1.74 8.86
C GLU A 138 -9.43 -2.80 9.90
N ARG A 139 -10.19 -2.97 10.99
CA ARG A 139 -9.78 -3.81 12.14
C ARG A 139 -10.48 -5.15 12.13
N GLY A 140 -9.79 -6.19 12.62
CA GLY A 140 -10.35 -7.52 12.86
C GLY A 140 -9.53 -8.69 12.29
N SER A 141 -8.62 -8.43 11.34
CA SER A 141 -7.68 -9.46 10.88
C SER A 141 -6.48 -9.58 11.81
N LEU A 142 -6.13 -10.81 12.17
CA LEU A 142 -4.90 -11.17 12.86
C LEU A 142 -3.78 -11.59 11.88
N GLY A 143 -4.11 -11.80 10.61
CA GLY A 143 -3.23 -12.48 9.67
C GLY A 143 -2.85 -13.90 10.14
N ALA A 144 -3.82 -14.59 10.74
CA ALA A 144 -3.73 -15.95 11.30
C ALA A 144 -4.02 -16.97 10.21
N SER A 145 -5.28 -17.36 10.01
CA SER A 145 -5.82 -18.06 8.83
C SER A 145 -6.03 -17.13 7.62
N GLY A 146 -5.13 -16.17 7.45
CA GLY A 146 -5.27 -15.04 6.51
C GLY A 146 -6.14 -13.91 7.07
N ASP A 147 -6.76 -13.14 6.18
CA ASP A 147 -7.53 -11.94 6.46
C ASP A 147 -9.03 -12.21 6.61
N LEU A 148 -9.38 -13.18 7.48
CA LEU A 148 -10.73 -13.73 7.63
C LEU A 148 -11.82 -12.65 7.71
N ALA A 149 -11.72 -11.71 8.66
CA ALA A 149 -12.78 -10.73 8.89
C ALA A 149 -12.96 -9.72 7.74
N PRO A 150 -11.89 -9.10 7.20
CA PRO A 150 -11.99 -8.29 5.99
C PRO A 150 -12.53 -9.06 4.78
N LEU A 151 -12.12 -10.31 4.58
CA LEU A 151 -12.55 -11.12 3.44
C LEU A 151 -13.97 -11.66 3.60
N ALA A 152 -14.45 -11.84 4.83
CA ALA A 152 -15.85 -12.09 5.12
C ALA A 152 -16.72 -10.89 4.72
N HIS A 153 -16.34 -9.68 5.11
CA HIS A 153 -17.01 -8.45 4.67
C HIS A 153 -16.97 -8.26 3.14
N LEU A 154 -15.84 -8.60 2.50
CA LEU A 154 -15.72 -8.62 1.04
C LEU A 154 -16.73 -9.57 0.38
N SER A 155 -17.03 -10.69 1.04
CA SER A 155 -17.80 -11.80 0.48
C SER A 155 -19.29 -11.78 0.83
N LEU A 156 -19.71 -11.07 1.88
CA LEU A 156 -21.11 -10.93 2.28
C LEU A 156 -22.06 -10.56 1.11
N PRO A 157 -21.69 -9.64 0.19
CA PRO A 157 -22.56 -9.26 -0.91
C PRO A 157 -22.89 -10.40 -1.89
N LEU A 158 -22.04 -11.44 -1.97
CA LEU A 158 -22.32 -12.65 -2.75
C LEU A 158 -23.60 -13.34 -2.26
N LEU A 159 -23.87 -13.25 -0.95
CA LEU A 159 -25.04 -13.81 -0.28
C LEU A 159 -26.23 -12.83 -0.21
N GLY A 160 -26.09 -11.64 -0.79
CA GLY A 160 -27.06 -10.54 -0.65
C GLY A 160 -27.06 -9.89 0.74
N LEU A 161 -26.01 -10.11 1.53
CA LEU A 161 -25.83 -9.57 2.88
C LEU A 161 -24.77 -8.46 2.91
N GLY A 162 -24.73 -7.70 4.00
CA GLY A 162 -23.79 -6.59 4.14
C GLY A 162 -24.12 -5.39 3.27
N GLU A 163 -23.12 -4.55 3.04
CA GLU A 163 -23.25 -3.29 2.33
C GLU A 163 -22.21 -3.16 1.23
N VAL A 164 -22.57 -2.39 0.21
CA VAL A 164 -21.71 -2.07 -0.92
C VAL A 164 -21.78 -0.58 -1.24
N ILE A 165 -20.73 -0.07 -1.87
CA ILE A 165 -20.70 1.23 -2.53
C ILE A 165 -20.89 0.99 -4.03
N VAL A 166 -21.89 1.66 -4.61
CA VAL A 166 -22.16 1.64 -6.07
C VAL A 166 -22.33 3.07 -6.52
N ALA A 167 -21.52 3.51 -7.50
CA ALA A 167 -21.50 4.89 -7.99
C ALA A 167 -21.38 5.93 -6.85
N GLY A 168 -20.48 5.68 -5.90
CA GLY A 168 -20.22 6.55 -4.74
C GLY A 168 -21.30 6.54 -3.66
N LYS A 169 -22.32 5.67 -3.75
CA LYS A 169 -23.41 5.58 -2.77
C LYS A 169 -23.38 4.23 -2.04
N ARG A 170 -23.31 4.28 -0.71
CA ARG A 170 -23.46 3.13 0.18
C ARG A 170 -24.92 2.65 0.18
N MET A 171 -25.14 1.35 0.04
CA MET A 171 -26.45 0.70 0.10
C MET A 171 -26.33 -0.76 0.53
N SER A 172 -27.45 -1.38 0.91
CA SER A 172 -27.47 -2.81 1.24
C SER A 172 -27.13 -3.66 0.00
N ALA A 173 -26.41 -4.77 0.19
CA ALA A 173 -26.07 -5.67 -0.91
C ALA A 173 -27.32 -6.23 -1.58
N GLY A 174 -28.38 -6.55 -0.84
CA GLY A 174 -29.65 -7.03 -1.41
C GLY A 174 -30.31 -6.02 -2.38
N GLN A 175 -30.21 -4.71 -2.10
CA GLN A 175 -30.66 -3.68 -3.05
C GLN A 175 -29.76 -3.60 -4.28
N ALA A 176 -28.45 -3.69 -4.10
CA ALA A 176 -27.50 -3.68 -5.20
C ALA A 176 -27.67 -4.90 -6.13
N LEU A 177 -27.82 -6.11 -5.58
CA LEU A 177 -28.10 -7.32 -6.35
C LEU A 177 -29.38 -7.17 -7.20
N LYS A 178 -30.47 -6.66 -6.61
CA LYS A 178 -31.70 -6.35 -7.36
C LYS A 178 -31.46 -5.35 -8.48
N LYS A 179 -30.68 -4.29 -8.22
CA LYS A 179 -30.33 -3.26 -9.21
C LYS A 179 -29.57 -3.84 -10.41
N PHE A 180 -28.69 -4.82 -10.18
CA PHE A 180 -27.93 -5.49 -11.24
C PHE A 180 -28.63 -6.73 -11.83
N GLY A 181 -29.83 -7.08 -11.35
CA GLY A 181 -30.55 -8.27 -11.80
C GLY A 181 -29.90 -9.60 -11.38
N TRP A 182 -29.14 -9.57 -10.29
CA TRP A 182 -28.38 -10.72 -9.79
C TRP A 182 -29.10 -11.41 -8.64
N ALA A 183 -29.11 -12.74 -8.65
CA ALA A 183 -29.53 -13.54 -7.50
C ALA A 183 -28.36 -13.68 -6.50
N PRO A 184 -28.64 -13.78 -5.18
CA PRO A 184 -27.68 -14.27 -4.20
C PRO A 184 -27.13 -15.65 -4.59
N LEU A 185 -25.85 -15.91 -4.30
CA LEU A 185 -25.23 -17.21 -4.49
C LEU A 185 -25.59 -18.17 -3.34
N GLU A 186 -25.73 -19.44 -3.68
CA GLU A 186 -25.72 -20.54 -2.74
C GLU A 186 -24.32 -21.16 -2.77
N LEU A 187 -23.62 -21.13 -1.63
CA LEU A 187 -22.26 -21.62 -1.53
C LEU A 187 -22.25 -23.15 -1.38
N GLY A 188 -21.46 -23.82 -2.22
CA GLY A 188 -21.17 -25.24 -2.11
C GLY A 188 -20.00 -25.53 -1.15
N PRO A 189 -19.64 -26.81 -0.95
CA PRO A 189 -18.57 -27.21 -0.04
C PRO A 189 -17.25 -26.45 -0.29
N LYS A 190 -16.55 -26.07 0.78
CA LYS A 190 -15.30 -25.28 0.80
C LYS A 190 -15.42 -23.80 0.40
N GLU A 191 -16.45 -23.38 -0.33
CA GLU A 191 -16.45 -22.06 -0.96
C GLU A 191 -16.41 -20.89 0.03
N GLY A 192 -17.11 -21.01 1.17
CA GLY A 192 -17.03 -20.01 2.24
C GLY A 192 -15.62 -19.88 2.79
N LEU A 193 -14.93 -21.02 2.99
CA LEU A 193 -13.55 -21.00 3.46
C LEU A 193 -12.60 -20.39 2.43
N ALA A 194 -12.71 -20.79 1.17
CA ALA A 194 -11.87 -20.27 0.08
C ALA A 194 -12.05 -18.76 -0.16
N LEU A 195 -13.25 -18.24 0.09
CA LEU A 195 -13.53 -16.81 0.08
C LEU A 195 -12.78 -16.07 1.20
N LEU A 196 -12.75 -16.65 2.40
CA LEU A 196 -12.22 -16.00 3.61
C LEU A 196 -10.73 -16.25 3.87
N ASN A 197 -10.17 -17.38 3.44
CA ASN A 197 -8.77 -17.71 3.63
C ASN A 197 -7.87 -16.95 2.65
N GLY A 198 -6.70 -16.53 3.13
CA GLY A 198 -5.67 -15.88 2.33
C GLY A 198 -5.35 -14.44 2.73
N THR A 199 -4.30 -13.88 2.14
CA THR A 199 -3.65 -12.64 2.58
C THR A 199 -4.08 -11.41 1.79
N GLN A 200 -5.23 -11.45 1.08
CA GLN A 200 -5.57 -10.44 0.07
C GLN A 200 -5.80 -9.03 0.64
N PHE A 201 -6.15 -8.87 1.92
CA PHE A 201 -6.29 -7.54 2.51
C PHE A 201 -4.90 -6.92 2.74
N MET A 202 -4.02 -7.63 3.43
CA MET A 202 -2.65 -7.12 3.67
C MET A 202 -1.83 -7.05 2.38
N ASN A 203 -2.02 -7.97 1.43
CA ASN A 203 -1.37 -7.95 0.12
C ASN A 203 -1.84 -6.75 -0.74
N ALA A 204 -3.14 -6.45 -0.75
CA ALA A 204 -3.66 -5.25 -1.42
C ALA A 204 -3.03 -3.95 -0.89
N TYR A 205 -2.88 -3.83 0.43
CA TYR A 205 -2.13 -2.72 1.04
C TYR A 205 -0.67 -2.75 0.62
N ALA A 206 0.02 -3.89 0.74
CA ALA A 206 1.44 -4.01 0.45
C ALA A 206 1.78 -3.61 -0.99
N ALA A 207 1.03 -4.12 -1.97
CA ALA A 207 1.20 -3.77 -3.37
C ALA A 207 1.09 -2.26 -3.62
N LEU A 208 0.02 -1.62 -3.12
CA LEU A 208 -0.15 -0.18 -3.28
C LEU A 208 0.88 0.65 -2.51
N LEU A 209 1.29 0.18 -1.32
CA LEU A 209 2.27 0.86 -0.48
C LEU A 209 3.67 0.83 -1.09
N VAL A 210 4.08 -0.29 -1.69
CA VAL A 210 5.36 -0.37 -2.42
C VAL A 210 5.36 0.60 -3.60
N LEU A 211 4.31 0.59 -4.43
CA LEU A 211 4.19 1.52 -5.56
C LEU A 211 4.25 2.99 -5.11
N LYS A 212 3.55 3.32 -4.02
CA LYS A 212 3.60 4.66 -3.43
C LYS A 212 4.97 5.00 -2.87
N ALA A 213 5.62 4.08 -2.16
CA ALA A 213 6.92 4.28 -1.53
C ALA A 213 8.02 4.52 -2.58
N THR A 214 8.01 3.77 -3.69
CA THR A 214 8.93 3.97 -4.81
C THR A 214 8.78 5.37 -5.41
N ARG A 215 7.55 5.82 -5.68
CA ARG A 215 7.27 7.17 -6.18
C ARG A 215 7.65 8.25 -5.17
N LEU A 216 7.42 8.02 -3.88
CA LEU A 216 7.82 8.93 -2.81
C LEU A 216 9.33 9.06 -2.68
N ALA A 217 10.10 7.97 -2.87
CA ALA A 217 11.56 8.04 -2.87
C ALA A 217 12.09 8.92 -4.02
N ASP A 218 11.49 8.83 -5.20
CA ASP A 218 11.82 9.69 -6.35
C ASP A 218 11.47 11.16 -6.10
N LEU A 219 10.30 11.43 -5.52
CA LEU A 219 9.91 12.78 -5.13
C LEU A 219 10.81 13.35 -4.03
N ALA A 220 11.21 12.52 -3.05
CA ALA A 220 12.11 12.93 -1.99
C ALA A 220 13.46 13.41 -2.54
N ASP A 221 14.03 12.76 -3.56
CA ASP A 221 15.26 13.21 -4.21
C ASP A 221 15.09 14.56 -4.92
N ARG A 222 13.98 14.75 -5.64
CA ARG A 222 13.66 16.01 -6.35
C ARG A 222 13.46 17.18 -5.39
N ILE A 223 12.69 16.96 -4.33
CA ILE A 223 12.45 17.96 -3.29
C ILE A 223 13.75 18.27 -2.56
N ALA A 224 14.55 17.26 -2.21
CA ALA A 224 15.83 17.45 -1.55
C ALA A 224 16.84 18.21 -2.43
N ALA A 225 16.82 18.01 -3.76
CA ALA A 225 17.64 18.79 -4.68
C ALA A 225 17.25 20.29 -4.66
N MET A 226 15.96 20.60 -4.71
CA MET A 226 15.49 21.99 -4.59
C MET A 226 15.88 22.58 -3.24
N SER A 227 15.66 21.86 -2.14
CA SER A 227 16.03 22.29 -0.79
C SER A 227 17.53 22.53 -0.66
N LEU A 228 18.36 21.64 -1.19
CA LEU A 228 19.82 21.78 -1.15
C LEU A 228 20.24 23.06 -1.87
N ASP A 229 19.74 23.29 -3.08
CA ASP A 229 20.15 24.43 -3.86
C ASP A 229 19.64 25.74 -3.24
N ALA A 230 18.38 25.76 -2.78
CA ALA A 230 17.83 26.88 -2.03
C ALA A 230 18.62 27.15 -0.73
N TYR A 231 19.12 26.11 -0.05
CA TYR A 231 19.95 26.25 1.15
C TYR A 231 21.41 26.69 0.84
N ASP A 232 21.80 26.81 -0.42
CA ASP A 232 23.18 27.03 -0.85
C ASP A 232 24.12 25.88 -0.48
N GLY A 233 23.66 24.64 -0.63
CA GLY A 233 24.45 23.45 -0.34
C GLY A 233 25.55 23.15 -1.36
N ARG A 234 26.41 22.23 -0.96
CA ARG A 234 27.53 21.67 -1.72
C ARG A 234 27.12 20.44 -2.51
N THR A 235 27.65 20.31 -3.72
CA THR A 235 27.41 19.17 -4.61
C THR A 235 28.53 18.14 -4.59
N GLU A 236 29.70 18.48 -4.06
CA GLU A 236 30.84 17.58 -3.98
C GLU A 236 30.55 16.27 -3.22
N PRO A 237 29.72 16.26 -2.15
CA PRO A 237 29.35 15.02 -1.47
C PRO A 237 28.65 13.99 -2.36
N PHE A 238 28.08 14.39 -3.50
CA PHE A 238 27.39 13.50 -4.43
C PHE A 238 28.29 12.95 -5.54
N HIS A 239 29.60 13.22 -5.48
CA HIS A 239 30.53 12.78 -6.52
C HIS A 239 30.57 11.25 -6.65
N ALA A 240 30.56 10.74 -7.88
CA ALA A 240 30.43 9.31 -8.17
C ALA A 240 31.48 8.45 -7.43
N SER A 241 32.74 8.90 -7.37
CA SER A 241 33.81 8.18 -6.66
C SER A 241 33.55 7.99 -5.16
N VAL A 242 32.87 8.93 -4.50
CA VAL A 242 32.53 8.81 -3.06
C VAL A 242 31.56 7.65 -2.84
N HIS A 243 30.65 7.44 -3.78
CA HIS A 243 29.64 6.38 -3.68
C HIS A 243 30.11 5.06 -4.27
N ALA A 244 31.06 5.07 -5.21
CA ALA A 244 31.66 3.85 -5.75
C ALA A 244 32.47 3.07 -4.69
N VAL A 245 33.14 3.75 -3.76
CA VAL A 245 33.93 3.10 -2.69
C VAL A 245 33.08 2.55 -1.54
N ARG A 246 31.76 2.79 -1.54
CA ARG A 246 30.81 2.25 -0.56
C ARG A 246 29.62 1.62 -1.31
N PRO A 247 29.66 0.29 -1.58
CA PRO A 247 28.86 -0.36 -2.63
C PRO A 247 27.40 -0.64 -2.21
N HIS A 248 26.69 0.37 -1.74
CA HIS A 248 25.23 0.32 -1.55
C HIS A 248 24.53 0.84 -2.81
N PRO A 249 23.74 0.01 -3.53
CA PRO A 249 23.12 0.39 -4.80
C PRO A 249 22.24 1.64 -4.69
N GLY A 250 21.31 1.66 -3.73
CA GLY A 250 20.42 2.81 -3.52
C GLY A 250 21.18 4.10 -3.25
N GLN A 251 22.31 4.02 -2.53
CA GLN A 251 23.16 5.18 -2.28
C GLN A 251 23.77 5.75 -3.58
N ALA A 252 24.25 4.87 -4.47
CA ALA A 252 24.82 5.28 -5.75
C ALA A 252 23.75 5.88 -6.67
N VAL A 253 22.54 5.29 -6.70
CA VAL A 253 21.38 5.78 -7.47
C VAL A 253 21.01 7.20 -7.03
N VAL A 254 20.79 7.41 -5.74
CA VAL A 254 20.40 8.74 -5.21
C VAL A 254 21.47 9.77 -5.52
N ALA A 255 22.75 9.45 -5.32
CA ALA A 255 23.83 10.37 -5.68
C ALA A 255 23.83 10.74 -7.17
N GLY A 256 23.51 9.78 -8.06
CA GLY A 256 23.29 10.03 -9.48
C GLY A 256 22.17 11.02 -9.72
N HIS A 257 20.99 10.78 -9.14
CA HIS A 257 19.85 11.67 -9.23
C HIS A 257 20.19 13.09 -8.79
N LEU A 258 20.87 13.27 -7.65
CA LEU A 258 21.23 14.61 -7.16
C LEU A 258 22.19 15.32 -8.13
N ARG A 259 23.17 14.62 -8.72
CA ARG A 259 24.05 15.21 -9.73
C ARG A 259 23.27 15.67 -10.97
N GLU A 260 22.36 14.85 -11.46
CA GLU A 260 21.52 15.15 -12.62
C GLU A 260 20.57 16.32 -12.35
N LEU A 261 19.86 16.26 -11.23
CA LEU A 261 18.87 17.28 -10.83
C LEU A 261 19.51 18.64 -10.59
N LEU A 262 20.78 18.72 -10.19
CA LEU A 262 21.49 19.97 -9.90
C LEU A 262 22.37 20.45 -11.06
N GLN A 263 22.42 19.71 -12.16
CA GLN A 263 23.26 20.04 -13.30
C GLN A 263 22.88 21.41 -13.90
N GLY A 264 23.86 22.30 -14.02
CA GLY A 264 23.67 23.64 -14.57
C GLY A 264 23.09 24.66 -13.58
N SER A 265 23.02 24.35 -12.28
CA SER A 265 22.63 25.34 -11.27
C SER A 265 23.69 26.44 -11.11
N GLY A 266 23.26 27.70 -11.25
CA GLY A 266 24.08 28.87 -10.93
C GLY A 266 24.26 29.07 -9.42
N ILE A 267 23.34 28.56 -8.60
CA ILE A 267 23.44 28.60 -7.14
C ILE A 267 24.45 27.55 -6.65
N ALA A 268 24.43 26.34 -7.21
CA ALA A 268 25.34 25.26 -6.84
C ALA A 268 26.81 25.61 -7.14
N THR A 269 27.07 26.29 -8.26
CA THR A 269 28.42 26.60 -8.75
C THR A 269 29.07 27.83 -8.09
N ARG A 270 28.33 28.61 -7.30
CA ARG A 270 28.88 29.79 -6.63
C ARG A 270 29.87 29.42 -5.54
N ALA A 271 30.82 30.32 -5.25
CA ALA A 271 31.80 30.11 -4.19
C ALA A 271 31.11 29.96 -2.81
N LYS A 272 31.36 28.82 -2.16
CA LYS A 272 30.76 28.47 -0.86
C LYS A 272 31.67 28.93 0.29
N LYS A 273 31.14 29.71 1.23
CA LYS A 273 31.88 30.14 2.45
C LYS A 273 32.13 29.00 3.45
N HIS A 274 31.43 27.89 3.30
CA HIS A 274 31.44 26.77 4.23
C HIS A 274 32.13 25.56 3.64
N VAL A 275 32.71 24.75 4.53
CA VAL A 275 33.43 23.53 4.16
C VAL A 275 32.47 22.35 4.03
N GLN A 276 31.47 22.26 4.91
CA GLN A 276 30.52 21.16 4.95
C GLN A 276 29.09 21.64 5.20
N ASP A 277 28.14 20.81 4.78
CA ASP A 277 26.73 20.96 5.10
C ASP A 277 26.28 20.03 6.23
N PRO A 278 25.15 20.37 6.90
CA PRO A 278 24.48 19.47 7.82
C PRO A 278 24.14 18.13 7.17
N TYR A 279 24.07 17.07 7.98
CA TYR A 279 23.79 15.71 7.49
C TYR A 279 22.47 15.57 6.75
N SER A 280 21.44 16.35 7.09
CA SER A 280 20.16 16.35 6.37
C SER A 280 20.29 16.66 4.87
N PHE A 281 21.36 17.35 4.48
CA PHE A 281 21.74 17.61 3.09
C PHE A 281 22.87 16.71 2.62
N ARG A 282 23.97 16.66 3.37
CA ARG A 282 25.17 15.94 2.95
C ARG A 282 24.98 14.42 2.88
N CYS A 283 24.07 13.88 3.69
CA CYS A 283 23.80 12.45 3.79
C CYS A 283 22.53 12.01 3.04
N ILE A 284 22.00 12.84 2.12
CA ILE A 284 20.85 12.47 1.27
C ILE A 284 21.09 11.10 0.61
N PRO A 285 22.23 10.83 -0.07
CA PRO A 285 22.46 9.52 -0.70
C PRO A 285 22.40 8.35 0.26
N GLN A 286 22.99 8.49 1.45
CA GLN A 286 23.07 7.42 2.43
C GLN A 286 21.69 7.08 3.00
N VAL A 287 20.88 8.10 3.33
CA VAL A 287 19.58 7.91 3.97
C VAL A 287 18.51 7.52 2.95
N HIS A 288 18.36 8.28 1.87
CA HIS A 288 17.38 7.94 0.84
C HIS A 288 17.76 6.62 0.14
N GLY A 289 19.06 6.37 -0.04
CA GLY A 289 19.55 5.14 -0.63
C GLY A 289 19.24 3.90 0.20
N ALA A 290 19.42 3.99 1.53
CA ALA A 290 19.04 2.90 2.43
C ALA A 290 17.52 2.63 2.39
N SER A 291 16.69 3.68 2.35
CA SER A 291 15.24 3.53 2.16
C SER A 291 14.89 2.86 0.84
N ARG A 292 15.57 3.20 -0.27
CA ARG A 292 15.36 2.54 -1.58
C ARG A 292 15.74 1.06 -1.57
N ASP A 293 16.89 0.72 -0.97
CA ASP A 293 17.32 -0.67 -0.86
C ASP A 293 16.29 -1.49 -0.03
N ALA A 294 15.72 -0.90 1.01
CA ALA A 294 14.65 -1.51 1.80
C ALA A 294 13.34 -1.63 1.01
N ILE A 295 12.90 -0.59 0.30
CA ILE A 295 11.71 -0.64 -0.57
C ILE A 295 11.86 -1.74 -1.61
N ALA A 296 13.02 -1.86 -2.26
CA ALA A 296 13.28 -2.91 -3.24
C ALA A 296 13.25 -4.32 -2.63
N TYR A 297 13.64 -4.49 -1.36
CA TYR A 297 13.45 -5.75 -0.66
C TYR A 297 11.97 -6.09 -0.47
N VAL A 298 11.18 -5.11 -0.02
CA VAL A 298 9.74 -5.28 0.21
C VAL A 298 9.02 -5.57 -1.10
N GLU A 299 9.37 -4.88 -2.18
CA GLU A 299 8.86 -5.14 -3.54
C GLU A 299 8.99 -6.61 -3.92
N ARG A 300 10.18 -7.21 -3.77
CA ARG A 300 10.40 -8.63 -4.07
C ARG A 300 9.57 -9.58 -3.21
N VAL A 301 9.28 -9.21 -1.96
CA VAL A 301 8.40 -10.02 -1.09
C VAL A 301 6.96 -9.94 -1.59
N VAL A 302 6.50 -8.75 -1.95
CA VAL A 302 5.14 -8.54 -2.48
C VAL A 302 4.97 -9.22 -3.84
N GLU A 303 5.93 -9.13 -4.75
CA GLU A 303 5.88 -9.82 -6.04
C GLU A 303 5.69 -11.34 -5.88
N ARG A 304 6.41 -11.96 -4.94
CA ARG A 304 6.23 -13.38 -4.63
C ARG A 304 4.86 -13.69 -4.04
N GLU A 305 4.33 -12.80 -3.20
CA GLU A 305 3.01 -12.97 -2.63
C GLU A 305 1.89 -12.84 -3.68
N LEU A 306 2.10 -12.01 -4.72
CA LEU A 306 1.18 -11.95 -5.87
C LEU A 306 1.14 -13.30 -6.60
N GLU A 307 2.23 -14.04 -6.65
CA GLU A 307 2.27 -15.39 -7.24
C GLU A 307 1.75 -16.50 -6.31
N ALA A 308 1.42 -16.19 -5.05
CA ALA A 308 1.14 -17.21 -4.04
C ALA A 308 -0.32 -17.70 -4.04
N VAL A 309 -0.48 -19.02 -3.87
CA VAL A 309 -1.74 -19.65 -3.42
C VAL A 309 -1.76 -19.64 -1.90
N THR A 310 -2.70 -18.89 -1.33
CA THR A 310 -2.79 -18.59 0.10
C THR A 310 -4.06 -19.17 0.74
N ASP A 311 -4.79 -19.99 0.00
CA ASP A 311 -5.99 -20.68 0.47
C ASP A 311 -5.62 -21.95 1.26
N ASN A 312 -6.56 -22.48 2.04
CA ASN A 312 -6.44 -23.74 2.76
C ASN A 312 -7.81 -24.43 2.93
N PRO A 313 -7.91 -25.77 2.78
CA PRO A 313 -6.87 -26.67 2.27
C PRO A 313 -6.56 -26.43 0.79
N THR A 314 -5.33 -26.74 0.39
CA THR A 314 -4.87 -26.62 -1.00
C THR A 314 -5.18 -27.92 -1.74
N VAL A 315 -5.69 -27.78 -2.97
CA VAL A 315 -6.08 -28.91 -3.82
C VAL A 315 -5.07 -29.07 -4.95
N PHE A 316 -4.52 -30.29 -5.08
CA PHE A 316 -3.62 -30.71 -6.14
C PHE A 316 -4.31 -31.85 -6.91
N ASP A 317 -5.14 -31.49 -7.90
CA ASP A 317 -5.98 -32.44 -8.64
C ASP A 317 -5.17 -33.44 -9.46
N ASP A 318 -4.01 -33.02 -9.94
CA ASP A 318 -3.02 -33.82 -10.67
C ASP A 318 -2.32 -34.87 -9.78
N GLU A 319 -2.19 -34.61 -8.48
CA GLU A 319 -1.59 -35.51 -7.50
C GLU A 319 -2.62 -36.36 -6.72
N ASP A 320 -3.91 -36.22 -7.01
CA ASP A 320 -5.02 -36.77 -6.21
C ASP A 320 -4.92 -36.43 -4.70
N LEU A 321 -4.55 -35.18 -4.40
CA LEU A 321 -4.16 -34.75 -3.07
C LEU A 321 -4.90 -33.48 -2.60
N ILE A 322 -5.32 -33.48 -1.33
CA ILE A 322 -5.86 -32.31 -0.62
C ILE A 322 -5.07 -32.15 0.67
N VAL A 323 -4.41 -31.02 0.85
CA VAL A 323 -3.50 -30.77 1.98
C VAL A 323 -4.00 -29.61 2.82
N SER A 324 -4.15 -29.82 4.13
CA SER A 324 -4.28 -28.72 5.09
C SER A 324 -2.88 -28.22 5.46
N ALA A 325 -2.56 -26.99 5.12
CA ALA A 325 -1.27 -26.33 5.31
C ALA A 325 -1.44 -24.88 5.80
N GLY A 326 -0.32 -24.16 5.95
CA GLY A 326 -0.27 -22.81 6.53
C GLY A 326 -0.02 -21.67 5.55
N ASN A 327 -0.28 -21.83 4.25
CA ASN A 327 0.02 -20.79 3.24
C ASN A 327 -0.79 -19.49 3.41
N PHE A 328 -1.82 -19.51 4.24
CA PHE A 328 -2.58 -18.31 4.62
C PHE A 328 -1.82 -17.37 5.59
N HIS A 329 -0.71 -17.83 6.19
CA HIS A 329 -0.07 -17.11 7.29
C HIS A 329 0.77 -15.94 6.77
N GLY A 330 0.35 -14.72 7.06
CA GLY A 330 0.90 -13.49 6.48
C GLY A 330 2.27 -13.01 7.00
N GLN A 331 3.09 -13.88 7.58
CA GLN A 331 4.37 -13.46 8.21
C GLN A 331 5.33 -12.77 7.24
N PRO A 332 5.51 -13.25 5.98
CA PRO A 332 6.38 -12.58 5.02
C PRO A 332 5.97 -11.13 4.77
N LEU A 333 4.67 -10.90 4.57
CA LEU A 333 4.11 -9.56 4.38
C LEU A 333 4.22 -8.71 5.65
N ALA A 334 3.95 -9.27 6.83
CA ALA A 334 4.01 -8.52 8.08
C ALA A 334 5.41 -7.93 8.34
N LEU A 335 6.46 -8.75 8.19
CA LEU A 335 7.85 -8.32 8.33
C LEU A 335 8.20 -7.25 7.27
N ALA A 336 7.79 -7.48 6.02
CA ALA A 336 8.08 -6.56 4.93
C ALA A 336 7.37 -5.21 5.11
N LEU A 337 6.12 -5.20 5.56
CA LEU A 337 5.34 -3.99 5.82
C LEU A 337 5.90 -3.19 7.00
N ASP A 338 6.35 -3.85 8.07
CA ASP A 338 7.02 -3.21 9.19
C ASP A 338 8.36 -2.57 8.75
N PHE A 339 9.13 -3.28 7.93
CA PHE A 339 10.37 -2.76 7.39
C PHE A 339 10.12 -1.58 6.43
N LEU A 340 9.05 -1.64 5.62
CA LEU A 340 8.63 -0.55 4.75
C LEU A 340 8.26 0.71 5.55
N ALA A 341 7.53 0.55 6.67
CA ALA A 341 7.20 1.68 7.54
C ALA A 341 8.46 2.38 8.05
N ILE A 342 9.45 1.63 8.52
CA ILE A 342 10.73 2.16 8.98
C ILE A 342 11.45 2.90 7.85
N ALA A 343 11.56 2.28 6.67
CA ALA A 343 12.24 2.84 5.52
C ALA A 343 11.62 4.17 5.04
N VAL A 344 10.29 4.22 4.95
CA VAL A 344 9.56 5.42 4.51
C VAL A 344 9.57 6.52 5.58
N ALA A 345 9.48 6.15 6.86
CA ALA A 345 9.56 7.12 7.96
C ALA A 345 10.89 7.89 7.96
N GLU A 346 12.01 7.24 7.61
CA GLU A 346 13.32 7.89 7.54
C GLU A 346 13.42 8.93 6.42
N LEU A 347 12.69 8.76 5.29
CA LEU A 347 12.57 9.80 4.27
C LEU A 347 11.89 11.06 4.83
N GLY A 348 10.81 10.89 5.61
CA GLY A 348 10.15 12.00 6.30
C GLY A 348 11.02 12.64 7.39
N SER A 349 11.72 11.83 8.17
CA SER A 349 12.62 12.29 9.24
C SER A 349 13.70 13.22 8.71
N ILE A 350 14.42 12.81 7.65
CA ILE A 350 15.47 13.66 7.05
C ILE A 350 14.91 14.88 6.30
N SER A 351 13.72 14.75 5.69
CA SER A 351 12.99 15.84 5.04
C SER A 351 12.62 16.95 6.01
N GLU A 352 12.09 16.61 7.17
CA GLU A 352 11.76 17.58 8.21
C GLU A 352 13.02 18.29 8.74
N ARG A 353 14.16 17.58 8.87
CA ARG A 353 15.43 18.22 9.22
C ARG A 353 15.89 19.21 8.16
N ARG A 354 15.66 18.97 6.86
CA ARG A 354 15.93 19.97 5.81
C ARG A 354 14.98 21.17 5.90
N THR A 355 13.69 20.92 6.14
CA THR A 355 12.70 21.98 6.43
C THR A 355 13.18 22.89 7.55
N TYR A 356 13.61 22.30 8.68
CA TYR A 356 14.16 23.05 9.82
C TYR A 356 15.39 23.90 9.46
N LYS A 357 16.29 23.39 8.59
CA LYS A 357 17.46 24.15 8.15
C LYS A 357 17.11 25.32 7.23
N LEU A 358 16.15 25.15 6.33
CA LEU A 358 15.70 26.22 5.43
C LEU A 358 15.14 27.41 6.20
N ILE A 359 14.32 27.15 7.23
CA ILE A 359 13.71 28.21 8.04
C ILE A 359 14.66 28.83 9.07
N GLY A 360 15.88 28.32 9.23
CA GLY A 360 16.79 28.71 10.32
C GLY A 360 17.44 30.09 10.18
N GLY A 361 17.17 30.84 9.11
CA GLY A 361 17.81 32.15 8.87
C GLY A 361 19.31 32.07 8.57
N GLN A 362 19.75 30.94 8.03
CA GLN A 362 21.17 30.68 7.72
C GLN A 362 21.43 30.81 6.21
N ARG A 363 22.71 30.88 5.84
CA ARG A 363 23.14 30.89 4.43
C ARG A 363 22.50 32.03 3.62
N GLY A 364 22.23 33.17 4.25
CA GLY A 364 21.61 34.34 3.62
C GLY A 364 20.12 34.17 3.29
N LEU A 365 19.42 33.21 3.90
CA LEU A 365 17.95 33.18 3.93
C LEU A 365 17.44 33.99 5.13
N PRO A 366 16.26 34.63 5.03
CA PRO A 366 15.62 35.23 6.19
C PRO A 366 15.14 34.15 7.18
N ALA A 367 15.12 34.47 8.46
CA ALA A 367 14.55 33.59 9.48
C ALA A 367 13.08 33.29 9.14
N TYR A 368 12.68 32.03 9.30
CA TYR A 368 11.33 31.53 8.98
C TYR A 368 10.87 31.78 7.54
N LEU A 369 11.79 32.07 6.62
CA LEU A 369 11.49 32.42 5.23
C LEU A 369 10.47 33.58 5.11
N VAL A 370 10.51 34.51 6.08
CA VAL A 370 9.58 35.64 6.13
C VAL A 370 10.11 36.81 5.30
N ALA A 371 9.27 37.37 4.41
CA ALA A 371 9.66 38.53 3.61
C ALA A 371 9.60 39.84 4.41
N LYS A 372 8.62 39.98 5.32
CA LYS A 372 8.39 41.17 6.15
C LYS A 372 8.33 40.81 7.65
N PRO A 373 9.47 40.69 8.35
CA PRO A 373 9.50 40.28 9.75
C PRO A 373 8.85 41.30 10.69
N GLY A 374 8.39 40.85 11.87
CA GLY A 374 7.85 41.68 12.95
C GLY A 374 6.38 41.42 13.23
N ILE A 375 5.54 41.50 12.18
CA ILE A 375 4.10 41.16 12.27
C ILE A 375 3.75 39.85 11.55
N ASN A 376 4.69 39.27 10.80
CA ASN A 376 4.52 38.01 10.08
C ASN A 376 5.42 36.92 10.68
N SER A 377 4.91 35.70 10.78
CA SER A 377 5.59 34.50 11.28
C SER A 377 6.15 33.62 10.15
N GLY A 378 5.69 33.82 8.91
CA GLY A 378 6.14 33.07 7.74
C GLY A 378 5.94 31.57 7.89
N PHE A 379 7.03 30.81 7.74
CA PHE A 379 7.03 29.36 7.67
C PHE A 379 7.40 28.69 9.00
N MET A 380 7.28 29.43 10.11
CA MET A 380 7.57 28.90 11.45
C MET A 380 6.68 27.69 11.81
N ILE A 381 5.36 27.83 11.66
CA ILE A 381 4.39 26.84 12.14
C ILE A 381 4.21 25.63 11.20
N PRO A 382 4.36 25.74 9.86
CA PRO A 382 4.45 24.55 9.00
C PRO A 382 5.48 23.52 9.47
N GLN A 383 6.62 23.98 10.00
CA GLN A 383 7.62 23.07 10.56
C GLN A 383 7.11 22.33 11.81
N TYR A 384 6.22 22.93 12.62
CA TYR A 384 5.65 22.27 13.79
C TYR A 384 4.77 21.10 13.36
N THR A 385 3.99 21.29 12.30
CA THR A 385 3.19 20.21 11.69
C THR A 385 4.10 19.08 11.21
N ALA A 386 5.15 19.39 10.44
CA ALA A 386 6.09 18.36 9.98
C ALA A 386 6.76 17.61 11.15
N ALA A 387 7.17 18.32 12.19
CA ALA A 387 7.79 17.73 13.38
C ALA A 387 6.81 16.82 14.16
N SER A 388 5.54 17.21 14.25
CA SER A 388 4.48 16.40 14.88
C SER A 388 4.27 15.08 14.13
N LEU A 389 4.20 15.13 12.79
CA LEU A 389 4.06 13.94 11.93
C LEU A 389 5.27 13.01 12.06
N VAL A 390 6.49 13.54 12.04
CA VAL A 390 7.71 12.75 12.25
C VAL A 390 7.70 12.08 13.63
N SER A 391 7.27 12.81 14.67
CA SER A 391 7.16 12.24 16.03
C SER A 391 6.16 11.09 16.10
N ALA A 392 4.98 11.25 15.48
CA ALA A 392 3.97 10.18 15.41
C ALA A 392 4.48 8.94 14.68
N ASN A 393 5.20 9.12 13.57
CA ASN A 393 5.78 8.01 12.80
C ASN A 393 6.80 7.19 13.60
N LYS A 394 7.56 7.80 14.53
CA LYS A 394 8.48 7.05 15.40
C LYS A 394 7.77 5.96 16.20
N GLN A 395 6.58 6.28 16.73
CA GLN A 395 5.78 5.31 17.48
C GLN A 395 5.17 4.25 16.55
N ARG A 396 4.72 4.66 15.36
CA ARG A 396 4.19 3.72 14.36
C ARG A 396 5.26 2.74 13.86
N CYS A 397 6.54 3.09 13.91
CA CYS A 397 7.61 2.17 13.50
C CYS A 397 7.87 1.01 14.48
N MET A 398 7.17 0.92 15.62
CA MET A 398 7.19 -0.29 16.45
C MET A 398 6.63 -1.48 15.65
N PRO A 399 7.36 -2.59 15.45
CA PRO A 399 6.90 -3.73 14.65
C PRO A 399 5.62 -4.38 15.22
N ASN A 400 4.64 -4.68 14.36
CA ASN A 400 3.50 -5.53 14.71
C ASN A 400 3.83 -7.00 14.49
N SER A 401 4.73 -7.31 13.54
CA SER A 401 5.09 -8.68 13.14
C SER A 401 5.80 -9.50 14.22
N VAL A 402 6.15 -8.87 15.34
CA VAL A 402 6.78 -9.48 16.51
C VAL A 402 5.78 -9.73 17.65
N ASP A 403 4.52 -9.34 17.45
CA ASP A 403 3.43 -9.58 18.37
C ASP A 403 2.57 -10.76 17.90
N THR A 404 1.97 -11.48 18.84
CA THR A 404 1.04 -12.58 18.58
C THR A 404 0.10 -12.73 19.76
N ILE A 405 -1.16 -13.07 19.48
CA ILE A 405 -2.17 -13.33 20.50
C ILE A 405 -2.87 -14.63 20.12
N ASP A 406 -2.79 -15.62 21.01
CA ASP A 406 -3.45 -16.92 20.84
C ASP A 406 -4.98 -16.75 20.75
N SER A 407 -5.57 -17.46 19.80
CA SER A 407 -7.00 -17.42 19.51
C SER A 407 -7.52 -18.82 19.16
N SER A 408 -8.84 -18.95 19.02
CA SER A 408 -9.46 -20.22 18.66
C SER A 408 -9.09 -21.37 19.61
N ASN A 409 -9.00 -21.09 20.91
CA ASN A 409 -8.70 -22.05 21.98
C ASN A 409 -7.36 -22.79 21.81
N GLY A 410 -6.28 -22.07 21.46
CA GLY A 410 -4.95 -22.66 21.28
C GLY A 410 -4.68 -23.23 19.90
N GLN A 411 -5.66 -23.19 18.99
CA GLN A 411 -5.50 -23.73 17.64
C GLN A 411 -4.82 -22.74 16.69
N GLU A 412 -5.04 -21.44 16.91
CA GLU A 412 -4.41 -20.34 16.19
C GLU A 412 -3.49 -19.59 17.18
N ASP A 413 -2.41 -20.28 17.57
CA ASP A 413 -1.49 -19.91 18.64
C ASP A 413 -0.36 -18.95 18.20
N HIS A 414 -0.12 -18.87 16.89
CA HIS A 414 0.81 -17.92 16.28
C HIS A 414 0.17 -17.24 15.08
N VAL A 415 0.24 -15.90 15.05
CA VAL A 415 -0.35 -15.06 14.00
C VAL A 415 0.63 -13.96 13.58
N SER A 416 0.47 -13.41 12.38
CA SER A 416 1.43 -12.46 11.83
C SER A 416 1.20 -10.99 12.20
N MET A 417 -0.02 -10.64 12.60
CA MET A 417 -0.47 -9.25 12.72
C MET A 417 -0.24 -8.41 11.45
N GLY A 418 -0.18 -9.05 10.28
CA GLY A 418 0.15 -8.41 8.99
C GLY A 418 -0.84 -7.34 8.56
N ALA A 419 -2.12 -7.49 8.88
CA ALA A 419 -3.13 -6.45 8.62
C ALA A 419 -2.87 -5.17 9.42
N ALA A 420 -2.49 -5.29 10.70
CA ALA A 420 -2.10 -4.14 11.51
C ALA A 420 -0.81 -3.48 11.00
N ALA A 421 0.17 -4.28 10.54
CA ALA A 421 1.36 -3.79 9.84
C ALA A 421 0.97 -2.96 8.60
N ALA A 422 0.07 -3.46 7.75
CA ALA A 422 -0.40 -2.76 6.56
C ALA A 422 -1.02 -1.38 6.87
N LEU A 423 -1.93 -1.33 7.85
CA LEU A 423 -2.63 -0.09 8.21
C LEU A 423 -1.69 0.97 8.79
N LYS A 424 -0.74 0.58 9.64
CA LYS A 424 0.22 1.54 10.19
C LYS A 424 1.18 2.05 9.11
N THR A 425 1.59 1.20 8.18
CA THR A 425 2.48 1.59 7.07
C THR A 425 1.75 2.54 6.13
N TRP A 426 0.45 2.32 5.90
CA TRP A 426 -0.41 3.27 5.20
C TRP A 426 -0.45 4.65 5.86
N ALA A 427 -0.62 4.71 7.17
CA ALA A 427 -0.56 5.98 7.91
C ALA A 427 0.82 6.65 7.80
N VAL A 428 1.92 5.90 7.91
CA VAL A 428 3.29 6.43 7.77
C VAL A 428 3.52 7.03 6.39
N VAL A 429 3.10 6.33 5.33
CA VAL A 429 3.20 6.81 3.94
C VAL A 429 2.42 8.12 3.76
N GLN A 430 1.18 8.20 4.27
CA GLN A 430 0.36 9.41 4.20
C GLN A 430 0.95 10.60 4.98
N ASP A 431 1.63 10.34 6.09
CA ASP A 431 2.32 11.38 6.86
C ASP A 431 3.58 11.87 6.14
N VAL A 432 4.31 10.97 5.48
CA VAL A 432 5.50 11.31 4.70
C VAL A 432 5.14 12.09 3.42
N GLU A 433 4.01 11.79 2.77
CA GLU A 433 3.44 12.65 1.70
C GLU A 433 3.29 14.10 2.18
N ARG A 434 2.77 14.31 3.39
CA ARG A 434 2.59 15.64 4.00
C ARG A 434 3.90 16.31 4.37
N ILE A 435 4.83 15.58 4.97
CA ILE A 435 6.15 16.10 5.34
C ILE A 435 6.90 16.59 4.09
N LEU A 436 6.89 15.79 3.01
CA LEU A 436 7.51 16.17 1.75
C LEU A 436 6.81 17.37 1.09
N ALA A 437 5.48 17.46 1.15
CA ALA A 437 4.75 18.64 0.68
C ALA A 437 5.16 19.91 1.45
N ILE A 438 5.33 19.82 2.77
CA ILE A 438 5.81 20.93 3.59
C ILE A 438 7.24 21.30 3.20
N GLU A 439 8.14 20.33 3.03
CA GLU A 439 9.51 20.60 2.59
C GLU A 439 9.51 21.30 1.23
N LEU A 440 8.73 20.83 0.26
CA LEU A 440 8.61 21.43 -1.07
C LEU A 440 8.14 22.88 -1.01
N LEU A 441 7.12 23.17 -0.21
CA LEU A 441 6.60 24.52 0.00
C LEU A 441 7.70 25.45 0.58
N ASN A 442 8.47 24.95 1.56
CA ASN A 442 9.61 25.69 2.14
C ASN A 442 10.76 25.88 1.14
N ALA A 443 11.09 24.85 0.38
CA ALA A 443 12.17 24.87 -0.60
C ALA A 443 11.90 25.89 -1.72
N ALA A 444 10.66 25.95 -2.21
CA ALA A 444 10.26 26.91 -3.22
C ALA A 444 10.31 28.35 -2.69
N GLN A 445 9.79 28.59 -1.49
CA GLN A 445 9.90 29.90 -0.84
C GLN A 445 11.37 30.32 -0.65
N ALA A 446 12.22 29.41 -0.18
CA ALA A 446 13.64 29.67 0.00
C ALA A 446 14.35 29.94 -1.34
N LEU A 447 13.95 29.27 -2.42
CA LEU A 447 14.49 29.48 -3.75
C LEU A 447 14.14 30.87 -4.30
N ASP A 448 12.93 31.38 -4.02
CA ASP A 448 12.55 32.75 -4.40
C ASP A 448 13.40 33.82 -3.69
N PHE A 449 13.86 33.57 -2.46
CA PHE A 449 14.83 34.45 -1.81
C PHE A 449 16.24 34.40 -2.42
N ARG A 450 16.50 33.51 -3.39
CA ARG A 450 17.78 33.46 -4.12
C ARG A 450 17.78 34.32 -5.38
N ARG A 451 16.64 34.87 -5.80
CA ARG A 451 16.58 35.71 -7.00
C ARG A 451 17.50 36.93 -6.88
N PRO A 452 18.20 37.34 -7.97
CA PRO A 452 18.02 36.88 -9.35
C PRO A 452 18.78 35.60 -9.72
N ALA A 453 19.50 34.95 -8.79
CA ALA A 453 20.18 33.69 -9.09
C ALA A 453 19.20 32.58 -9.49
N LYS A 454 19.64 31.72 -10.40
CA LYS A 454 18.87 30.61 -10.95
C LYS A 454 19.48 29.27 -10.55
N SER A 455 18.61 28.32 -10.23
CA SER A 455 18.92 26.92 -10.01
C SER A 455 19.13 26.19 -11.34
N SER A 456 19.22 24.87 -11.30
CA SER A 456 19.28 24.02 -12.48
C SER A 456 17.96 24.09 -13.27
N PRO A 457 17.96 23.76 -14.57
CA PRO A 457 16.73 23.68 -15.35
C PRO A 457 15.69 22.72 -14.76
N ALA A 458 16.11 21.61 -14.13
CA ALA A 458 15.21 20.65 -13.52
C ALA A 458 14.50 21.22 -12.28
N VAL A 459 15.26 21.86 -11.38
CA VAL A 459 14.70 22.48 -10.18
C VAL A 459 13.83 23.70 -10.52
N GLU A 460 14.25 24.53 -11.47
CA GLU A 460 13.45 25.67 -11.92
C GLU A 460 12.12 25.25 -12.55
N ARG A 461 12.08 24.14 -13.29
CA ARG A 461 10.80 23.58 -13.81
C ARG A 461 9.88 23.13 -12.68
N MET A 462 10.41 22.39 -11.70
CA MET A 462 9.61 21.95 -10.56
C MET A 462 9.09 23.13 -9.73
N HIS A 463 9.93 24.16 -9.53
CA HIS A 463 9.54 25.39 -8.88
C HIS A 463 8.43 26.11 -9.65
N ALA A 464 8.58 26.28 -10.97
CA ALA A 464 7.58 26.94 -11.80
C ALA A 464 6.22 26.21 -11.76
N LEU A 465 6.22 24.89 -11.91
CA LEU A 465 5.00 24.08 -11.80
C LEU A 465 4.32 24.25 -10.45
N LEU A 466 5.08 24.23 -9.35
CA LEU A 466 4.49 24.46 -8.03
C LEU A 466 3.90 25.88 -7.89
N ARG A 467 4.55 26.90 -8.47
CA ARG A 467 4.10 28.29 -8.43
C ARG A 467 2.83 28.55 -9.24
N GLU A 468 2.40 27.63 -10.10
CA GLU A 468 1.05 27.64 -10.70
C GLU A 468 -0.05 27.34 -9.68
N HIS A 469 0.29 26.66 -8.57
CA HIS A 469 -0.65 26.24 -7.52
C HIS A 469 -0.58 27.12 -6.26
N VAL A 470 0.63 27.55 -5.87
CA VAL A 470 0.84 28.32 -4.64
C VAL A 470 1.77 29.52 -4.86
N ALA A 471 1.28 30.72 -4.54
CA ALA A 471 2.02 31.96 -4.70
C ALA A 471 3.16 32.11 -3.67
N PHE A 472 4.11 33.00 -3.96
CA PHE A 472 5.09 33.46 -2.98
C PHE A 472 4.38 34.12 -1.79
N VAL A 473 4.78 33.76 -0.57
CA VAL A 473 4.17 34.28 0.65
C VAL A 473 4.93 35.53 1.10
N GLU A 474 4.39 36.71 0.80
CA GLU A 474 4.98 37.99 1.20
C GLU A 474 4.55 38.43 2.61
N ASN A 475 3.27 38.22 2.95
CA ASN A 475 2.70 38.41 4.28
C ASN A 475 2.06 37.09 4.73
N ASP A 476 1.81 36.94 6.03
CA ASP A 476 1.15 35.76 6.57
C ASP A 476 -0.21 35.51 5.90
N VAL A 477 -0.46 34.24 5.61
CA VAL A 477 -1.69 33.73 5.01
C VAL A 477 -2.21 32.57 5.84
N VAL A 478 -3.42 32.10 5.52
CA VAL A 478 -3.92 30.82 6.05
C VAL A 478 -3.08 29.69 5.45
N MET A 479 -2.01 29.33 6.15
CA MET A 479 -0.97 28.43 5.63
C MET A 479 -1.49 27.00 5.38
N HIS A 480 -2.55 26.60 6.08
CA HIS A 480 -3.20 25.32 5.87
C HIS A 480 -3.63 25.12 4.41
N ASP A 481 -4.22 26.13 3.78
CA ASP A 481 -4.74 26.04 2.42
C ASP A 481 -3.62 25.81 1.41
N HIS A 482 -2.48 26.49 1.60
CA HIS A 482 -1.27 26.28 0.81
C HIS A 482 -0.70 24.88 1.03
N MET A 483 -0.63 24.41 2.28
CA MET A 483 -0.12 23.07 2.60
C MET A 483 -0.96 21.97 1.96
N GLU A 484 -2.30 22.10 1.98
CA GLU A 484 -3.20 21.12 1.36
C GLU A 484 -3.15 21.18 -0.18
N GLU A 485 -2.96 22.36 -0.78
CA GLU A 485 -2.74 22.48 -2.24
C GLU A 485 -1.41 21.80 -2.65
N VAL A 486 -0.31 22.04 -1.93
CA VAL A 486 0.97 21.35 -2.22
C VAL A 486 0.87 19.85 -1.96
N LEU A 487 0.11 19.41 -0.94
CA LEU A 487 -0.16 17.98 -0.72
C LEU A 487 -0.91 17.36 -1.91
N ARG A 488 -1.91 18.05 -2.47
CA ARG A 488 -2.60 17.61 -3.69
C ARG A 488 -1.65 17.54 -4.88
N PHE A 489 -0.76 18.51 -5.05
CA PHE A 489 0.29 18.49 -6.09
C PHE A 489 1.23 17.28 -5.95
N VAL A 490 1.71 17.02 -4.73
CA VAL A 490 2.55 15.85 -4.42
C VAL A 490 1.79 14.55 -4.72
N ARG A 491 0.54 14.43 -4.29
CA ARG A 491 -0.29 13.22 -4.53
C ARG A 491 -0.66 13.00 -5.98
N GLY A 492 -0.92 14.06 -6.75
CA GLY A 492 -1.18 13.98 -8.19
C GLY A 492 0.03 13.48 -8.98
N SER A 493 1.22 13.56 -8.40
CA SER A 493 2.45 12.99 -8.95
C SER A 493 2.71 11.54 -8.50
N ILE A 494 1.86 10.98 -7.62
CA ILE A 494 2.04 9.68 -6.94
C ILE A 494 1.05 8.61 -7.43
N ILE A 495 -0.03 8.93 -8.16
CA ILE A 495 -1.01 7.94 -8.66
C ILE A 495 -1.17 8.02 -10.17
#